data_AF-A0A520W070-F1
#
_entry.id   AF-A0A520W070-F1
#
_cell.length_a   1.000
_cell.length_b   1.000
_cell.length_c   1.000
_cell.angle_alpha   90.00
_cell.angle_beta   90.00
_cell.angle_gamma   90.00
#
_symmetry.space_group_name_H-M   'P 1'
#
loop_
_entity.id
_entity.type
_entity.pdbx_description
1 polymer ?
#
loop_
_entity_poly.entity_id
_entity_poly.type
_entity_poly.pdbx_seq_one_letter_code
_entity_poly.pdbx_strand_id
1 'polypeptide(L)'
;MNIITGLETKNISYCGIPFEVLGNNSSEISYILIHGDEETARMLLKNHIKKNNGRAFIIKSKTREVPFGPTIVDPNRLFSNIGARRALKNFKSDWDRDELDNLLIELEEARVSFLFDIFPDKGGLLIALHNNFRGYNVEDELNDSELYSIKKDENPRDFVLCTNANDYQKLKDGPYNVVLQNRMKKNNNGSLSWAAIEHGIRYINIETRLGWLSQQRKMLQFVEKRLKK
;
A
#
# COMPACT_ATOMS: atom_id res chain seq x y z
N MET A 1 4.57 -12.06 35.83
CA MET A 1 3.81 -13.10 35.10
C MET A 1 3.63 -12.59 33.68
N ASN A 2 4.52 -12.98 32.76
CA ASN A 2 4.47 -12.53 31.37
C ASN A 2 3.38 -13.31 30.65
N ILE A 3 2.21 -12.70 30.47
CA ILE A 3 1.23 -13.19 29.52
C ILE A 3 1.80 -12.82 28.15
N ILE A 4 2.44 -13.79 27.49
CA ILE A 4 2.68 -13.72 26.05
C ILE A 4 1.29 -13.88 25.44
N THR A 5 0.56 -12.79 25.27
CA THR A 5 -0.64 -12.79 24.43
C THR A 5 -0.17 -13.12 23.02
N GLY A 6 -0.49 -14.32 22.55
CA GLY A 6 -0.26 -14.69 21.15
C GLY A 6 -0.88 -13.62 20.26
N LEU A 7 -0.15 -13.19 19.22
CA LEU A 7 -0.70 -12.31 18.20
C LEU A 7 -1.97 -12.97 17.66
N GLU A 8 -3.12 -12.33 17.86
CA GLU A 8 -4.40 -12.83 17.39
C GLU A 8 -4.40 -12.74 15.86
N THR A 9 -4.22 -13.87 15.17
CA THR A 9 -4.21 -13.91 13.71
C THR A 9 -5.65 -13.94 13.21
N LYS A 10 -6.10 -12.85 12.60
CA LYS A 10 -7.40 -12.77 11.91
C LYS A 10 -7.20 -12.82 10.40
N ASN A 11 -8.27 -13.09 9.67
CA ASN A 11 -8.25 -13.06 8.21
C ASN A 11 -9.37 -12.17 7.71
N ILE A 12 -9.06 -11.35 6.70
CA ILE A 12 -10.05 -10.61 5.91
C ILE A 12 -9.83 -10.92 4.43
N SER A 13 -10.76 -10.48 3.58
CA SER A 13 -10.70 -10.73 2.15
C SER A 13 -11.09 -9.47 1.38
N TYR A 14 -10.37 -9.17 0.31
CA TYR A 14 -10.78 -8.18 -0.68
C TYR A 14 -11.27 -8.90 -1.92
N CYS A 15 -12.59 -9.07 -2.04
CA CYS A 15 -13.22 -9.74 -3.18
C CYS A 15 -12.56 -11.10 -3.51
N GLY A 16 -12.45 -11.96 -2.50
CA GLY A 16 -11.82 -13.29 -2.62
C GLY A 16 -10.31 -13.30 -2.44
N ILE A 17 -9.62 -12.15 -2.46
CA ILE A 17 -8.17 -12.03 -2.25
C ILE A 17 -7.88 -12.03 -0.73
N PRO A 18 -7.25 -13.07 -0.16
CA PRO A 18 -7.14 -13.20 1.29
C PRO A 18 -5.96 -12.43 1.88
N PHE A 19 -6.19 -11.77 3.01
CA PHE A 19 -5.19 -11.07 3.82
C PHE A 19 -5.11 -11.68 5.23
N GLU A 20 -3.90 -11.83 5.74
CA GLU A 20 -3.60 -12.09 7.15
C GLU A 20 -3.57 -10.76 7.90
N VAL A 21 -4.23 -10.69 9.06
CA VAL A 21 -4.21 -9.53 9.95
C VAL A 21 -3.42 -9.88 11.20
N LEU A 22 -2.41 -9.06 11.51
CA LEU A 22 -1.56 -9.19 12.69
C LEU A 22 -1.62 -7.89 13.52
N GLY A 23 -1.58 -8.00 14.85
CA GLY A 23 -1.51 -6.85 15.76
C GLY A 23 -2.81 -6.60 16.52
N ASN A 24 -2.96 -5.41 17.09
CA ASN A 24 -4.08 -5.07 17.98
C ASN A 24 -5.28 -4.51 17.20
N ASN A 25 -6.50 -4.79 17.66
CA ASN A 25 -7.75 -4.47 16.95
C ASN A 25 -8.09 -2.97 16.84
N SER A 26 -7.34 -2.07 17.49
CA SER A 26 -7.47 -0.61 17.34
C SER A 26 -6.09 0.02 17.40
N SER A 27 -5.68 0.71 16.33
CA SER A 27 -4.43 1.45 16.29
C SER A 27 -4.54 2.67 15.38
N GLU A 28 -3.91 3.76 15.80
CA GLU A 28 -3.71 4.94 14.94
C GLU A 28 -2.82 4.64 13.72
N ILE A 29 -2.13 3.49 13.69
CA ILE A 29 -1.26 3.09 12.58
C ILE A 29 -1.69 1.74 12.00
N SER A 30 -2.06 1.75 10.72
CA SER A 30 -2.23 0.56 9.90
C SER A 30 -1.00 0.38 9.01
N TYR A 31 -0.57 -0.86 8.81
CA TYR A 31 0.42 -1.24 7.81
C TYR A 31 -0.23 -2.14 6.77
N ILE A 32 0.23 -2.09 5.52
CA ILE A 32 -0.28 -2.97 4.47
C ILE A 32 0.82 -3.46 3.54
N LEU A 33 0.73 -4.74 3.15
CA LEU A 33 1.47 -5.33 2.03
C LEU A 33 0.48 -5.89 1.02
N ILE A 34 0.50 -5.36 -0.20
CA ILE A 34 -0.49 -5.65 -1.24
C ILE A 34 0.02 -6.65 -2.28
N HIS A 35 1.32 -6.65 -2.61
CA HIS A 35 1.89 -7.62 -3.55
C HIS A 35 2.46 -8.84 -2.82
N GLY A 36 2.23 -10.03 -3.38
CA GLY A 36 2.59 -11.28 -2.73
C GLY A 36 4.07 -11.63 -2.78
N ASP A 37 4.76 -11.17 -3.83
CA ASP A 37 6.16 -11.47 -4.16
C ASP A 37 7.18 -10.51 -3.51
N GLU A 38 6.71 -9.48 -2.81
CA GLU A 38 7.53 -8.49 -2.11
C GLU A 38 7.95 -8.99 -0.71
N GLU A 39 8.74 -10.06 -0.69
CA GLU A 39 9.08 -10.81 0.52
C GLU A 39 9.94 -10.02 1.53
N THR A 40 10.66 -8.98 1.10
CA THR A 40 11.43 -8.13 2.02
C THR A 40 10.51 -7.29 2.90
N ALA A 41 9.48 -6.69 2.29
CA ALA A 41 8.42 -5.96 2.98
C ALA A 41 7.62 -6.89 3.89
N ARG A 42 7.29 -8.10 3.43
CA ARG A 42 6.62 -9.12 4.23
C ARG A 42 7.39 -9.47 5.49
N MET A 43 8.67 -9.80 5.34
CA MET A 43 9.54 -10.13 6.48
C MET A 43 9.69 -8.94 7.44
N LEU A 44 9.81 -7.72 6.91
CA LEU A 44 9.89 -6.52 7.74
C LEU A 44 8.62 -6.33 8.57
N LEU A 45 7.44 -6.33 7.94
CA LEU A 45 6.17 -6.12 8.64
C LEU A 45 5.89 -7.19 9.71
N LYS A 46 6.10 -8.47 9.39
CA LYS A 46 5.92 -9.57 10.36
C LYS A 46 6.83 -9.45 11.57
N ASN A 47 8.04 -8.92 11.40
CA ASN A 47 8.96 -8.68 12.51
C ASN A 47 8.64 -7.38 13.27
N HIS A 48 8.20 -6.36 12.55
CA HIS A 48 7.87 -5.05 13.10
C HIS A 48 6.65 -5.13 14.04
N ILE A 49 5.58 -5.78 13.60
CA ILE A 49 4.31 -5.85 14.33
C ILE A 49 4.40 -6.68 15.63
N LYS A 50 5.43 -7.53 15.75
CA LYS A 50 5.72 -8.27 17.00
C LYS A 50 6.21 -7.38 18.14
N LYS A 51 6.76 -6.21 17.82
CA LYS A 51 7.48 -5.35 18.78
C LYS A 51 6.89 -3.95 18.88
N ASN A 52 5.96 -3.59 18.01
CA ASN A 52 5.41 -2.24 17.89
C ASN A 52 3.88 -2.29 17.85
N ASN A 53 3.25 -1.25 18.38
CA ASN A 53 1.81 -1.07 18.26
C ASN A 53 1.42 -0.83 16.80
N GLY A 54 0.26 -1.35 16.41
CA GLY A 54 -0.22 -1.29 15.05
C GLY A 54 -1.14 -2.45 14.71
N ARG A 55 -1.69 -2.39 13.51
CA ARG A 55 -2.27 -3.55 12.81
C ARG A 55 -1.66 -3.64 11.42
N ALA A 56 -1.32 -4.85 10.99
CA ALA A 56 -0.73 -5.11 9.68
C ALA A 56 -1.65 -6.02 8.87
N PHE A 57 -1.98 -5.59 7.65
CA PHE A 57 -2.74 -6.34 6.66
C PHE A 57 -1.77 -6.88 5.61
N ILE A 58 -1.59 -8.19 5.56
CA ILE A 58 -0.56 -8.81 4.73
C ILE A 58 -1.25 -9.77 3.76
N ILE A 59 -1.17 -9.49 2.46
CA ILE A 59 -1.73 -10.38 1.45
C ILE A 59 -1.17 -11.80 1.60
N LYS A 60 -2.00 -12.84 1.53
CA LYS A 60 -1.53 -14.23 1.66
C LYS A 60 -0.90 -14.79 0.40
N SER A 61 -1.23 -14.22 -0.76
CA SER A 61 -0.60 -14.58 -2.04
C SER A 61 0.92 -14.48 -1.97
N LYS A 62 1.61 -15.26 -2.81
CA LYS A 62 3.07 -15.28 -3.00
C LYS A 62 3.52 -14.74 -4.35
N THR A 63 2.58 -14.30 -5.18
CA THR A 63 2.82 -13.77 -6.53
C THR A 63 2.44 -12.30 -6.60
N ARG A 64 2.96 -11.60 -7.62
CA ARG A 64 2.63 -10.21 -7.89
C ARG A 64 1.16 -10.05 -8.24
N GLU A 65 0.72 -10.74 -9.29
CA GLU A 65 -0.68 -10.84 -9.69
C GLU A 65 -1.38 -11.96 -8.92
N VAL A 66 -2.69 -11.82 -8.71
CA VAL A 66 -3.52 -12.81 -8.01
C VAL A 66 -4.66 -13.29 -8.91
N PRO A 67 -5.11 -14.56 -8.77
CA PRO A 67 -6.33 -15.02 -9.42
C PRO A 67 -7.52 -14.15 -9.01
N PHE A 68 -8.35 -13.78 -9.98
CA PHE A 68 -9.52 -12.94 -9.80
C PHE A 68 -10.55 -13.23 -10.90
N GLY A 69 -11.67 -13.87 -10.51
CA GLY A 69 -12.64 -14.39 -11.49
C GLY A 69 -11.96 -15.34 -12.49
N PRO A 70 -12.17 -15.15 -13.81
CA PRO A 70 -11.55 -15.97 -14.87
C PRO A 70 -10.12 -15.52 -15.26
N THR A 71 -9.54 -14.53 -14.59
CA THR A 71 -8.24 -13.93 -14.95
C THR A 71 -7.29 -13.85 -13.75
N ILE A 72 -6.12 -13.28 -13.97
CA ILE A 72 -5.27 -12.71 -12.91
C ILE A 72 -5.32 -11.18 -12.96
N VAL A 73 -4.93 -10.53 -11.86
CA VAL A 73 -4.85 -9.07 -11.78
C VAL A 73 -3.80 -8.61 -10.78
N ASP A 74 -3.23 -7.42 -11.00
CA ASP A 74 -2.43 -6.73 -9.99
C ASP A 74 -3.38 -6.17 -8.90
N PRO A 75 -3.32 -6.66 -7.64
CA PRO A 75 -4.24 -6.25 -6.59
C PRO A 75 -4.15 -4.76 -6.24
N ASN A 76 -3.00 -4.11 -6.51
CA ASN A 76 -2.82 -2.67 -6.33
C ASN A 76 -3.27 -1.86 -7.55
N ARG A 77 -4.17 -2.41 -8.37
CA ARG A 77 -4.90 -1.68 -9.43
C ARG A 77 -6.41 -1.70 -9.23
N LEU A 78 -6.88 -2.33 -8.16
CA LEU A 78 -8.29 -2.58 -7.92
C LEU A 78 -8.97 -1.48 -7.10
N PHE A 79 -8.27 -0.42 -6.67
CA PHE A 79 -8.79 0.59 -5.74
C PHE A 79 -9.53 1.76 -6.41
N SER A 80 -9.81 1.67 -7.72
CA SER A 80 -10.74 2.57 -8.42
C SER A 80 -11.45 1.82 -9.55
N ASN A 81 -12.65 2.26 -9.94
CA ASN A 81 -13.41 1.59 -11.01
C ASN A 81 -12.68 1.65 -12.36
N ILE A 82 -12.03 2.78 -12.66
CA ILE A 82 -11.24 2.97 -13.89
C ILE A 82 -9.98 2.10 -13.85
N GLY A 83 -9.27 2.08 -12.72
CA GLY A 83 -8.08 1.24 -12.53
C GLY A 83 -8.41 -0.25 -12.65
N ALA A 84 -9.45 -0.71 -11.95
CA ALA A 84 -9.88 -2.09 -11.96
C ALA A 84 -10.28 -2.56 -13.36
N ARG A 85 -11.10 -1.78 -14.07
CA ARG A 85 -11.51 -2.10 -15.44
C ARG A 85 -10.31 -2.21 -16.38
N ARG A 86 -9.33 -1.30 -16.28
CA ARG A 86 -8.10 -1.35 -17.09
C ARG A 86 -7.26 -2.56 -16.74
N ALA A 87 -7.09 -2.86 -15.45
CA ALA A 87 -6.28 -3.97 -14.98
C ALA A 87 -6.85 -5.33 -15.43
N LEU A 88 -8.15 -5.54 -15.31
CA LEU A 88 -8.81 -6.77 -15.77
C LEU A 88 -8.68 -6.96 -17.30
N LYS A 89 -8.80 -5.86 -18.06
CA LYS A 89 -8.63 -5.88 -19.53
C LYS A 89 -7.20 -6.13 -19.99
N ASN A 90 -6.20 -5.87 -19.16
CA ASN A 90 -4.79 -6.12 -19.50
C ASN A 90 -4.45 -7.61 -19.51
N PHE A 91 -5.09 -8.42 -18.66
CA PHE A 91 -4.80 -9.85 -18.54
C PHE A 91 -5.79 -10.73 -19.31
N LYS A 92 -6.99 -10.23 -19.60
CA LYS A 92 -7.98 -10.85 -20.49
C LYS A 92 -8.58 -9.77 -21.39
N SER A 93 -8.49 -9.93 -22.71
CA SER A 93 -8.95 -8.90 -23.67
C SER A 93 -10.33 -9.19 -24.26
N ASP A 94 -10.73 -10.45 -24.28
CA ASP A 94 -11.96 -11.03 -24.85
C ASP A 94 -13.04 -11.22 -23.78
N TRP A 95 -13.35 -10.15 -23.03
CA TRP A 95 -14.41 -10.19 -22.02
C TRP A 95 -15.79 -10.24 -22.65
N ASP A 96 -16.65 -11.13 -22.13
CA ASP A 96 -18.08 -10.87 -22.19
C ASP A 96 -18.40 -9.59 -21.39
N ARG A 97 -19.27 -8.75 -21.94
CA ARG A 97 -19.55 -7.43 -21.36
C ARG A 97 -20.23 -7.55 -20.01
N ASP A 98 -21.22 -8.42 -19.91
CA ASP A 98 -22.04 -8.56 -18.71
C ASP A 98 -21.22 -9.24 -17.60
N GLU A 99 -20.37 -10.21 -17.97
CA GLU A 99 -19.41 -10.83 -17.05
C GLU A 99 -18.46 -9.78 -16.42
N LEU A 100 -17.86 -8.91 -17.25
CA LEU A 100 -16.93 -7.89 -16.75
C LEU A 100 -17.65 -6.85 -15.88
N ASP A 101 -18.84 -6.41 -16.28
CA ASP A 101 -19.58 -5.40 -15.54
C ASP A 101 -20.09 -5.93 -14.18
N ASN A 102 -20.55 -7.18 -14.12
CA ASN A 102 -20.93 -7.84 -12.86
C ASN A 102 -19.72 -7.95 -11.91
N LEU A 103 -18.57 -8.39 -12.42
CA LEU A 103 -17.34 -8.51 -11.62
C LEU A 103 -16.86 -7.15 -11.08
N LEU A 104 -17.05 -6.07 -11.84
CA LEU A 104 -16.71 -4.72 -11.38
C LEU A 104 -17.65 -4.19 -10.30
N ILE A 105 -18.94 -4.56 -10.33
CA ILE A 105 -19.92 -4.22 -9.29
C ILE A 105 -19.56 -4.93 -7.98
N GLU A 106 -19.31 -6.24 -8.03
CA GLU A 106 -18.87 -7.01 -6.84
C GLU A 106 -17.58 -6.45 -6.23
N LEU A 107 -16.64 -6.04 -7.08
CA LEU A 107 -15.40 -5.43 -6.64
C LEU A 107 -15.61 -4.07 -5.98
N GLU A 108 -16.52 -3.24 -6.51
CA GLU A 108 -16.83 -1.93 -5.95
C GLU A 108 -17.42 -2.05 -4.53
N GLU A 109 -18.37 -2.96 -4.32
CA GLU A 109 -18.94 -3.21 -2.99
C GLU A 109 -17.87 -3.74 -2.02
N ALA A 110 -17.09 -4.74 -2.44
CA ALA A 110 -16.02 -5.32 -1.63
C ALA A 110 -14.92 -4.28 -1.30
N ARG A 111 -14.67 -3.32 -2.19
CA ARG A 111 -13.69 -2.25 -1.97
C ARG A 111 -14.10 -1.37 -0.82
N VAL A 112 -15.38 -0.99 -0.73
CA VAL A 112 -15.89 -0.16 0.38
C VAL A 112 -15.64 -0.85 1.72
N SER A 113 -16.01 -2.13 1.85
CA SER A 113 -15.78 -2.89 3.08
C SER A 113 -14.30 -3.07 3.39
N PHE A 114 -13.48 -3.39 2.39
CA PHE A 114 -12.04 -3.60 2.61
C PHE A 114 -11.32 -2.31 3.00
N LEU A 115 -11.66 -1.17 2.38
CA LEU A 115 -11.11 0.13 2.73
C LEU A 115 -11.51 0.54 4.15
N PHE A 116 -12.75 0.26 4.57
CA PHE A 116 -13.20 0.45 5.95
C PHE A 116 -12.35 -0.34 6.95
N ASP A 117 -12.00 -1.59 6.64
CA ASP A 117 -11.18 -2.43 7.52
C ASP A 117 -9.74 -1.91 7.63
N ILE A 118 -9.10 -1.53 6.51
CA ILE A 118 -7.67 -1.20 6.50
C ILE A 118 -7.38 0.24 6.91
N PHE A 119 -8.29 1.18 6.63
CA PHE A 119 -8.04 2.58 6.92
C PHE A 119 -8.08 2.85 8.42
N PRO A 120 -7.06 3.53 8.96
CA PRO A 120 -7.06 3.92 10.36
C PRO A 120 -8.14 4.98 10.62
N ASP A 121 -8.52 5.12 11.89
CA ASP A 121 -9.44 6.16 12.33
C ASP A 121 -8.92 7.56 11.97
N LYS A 122 -9.81 8.56 12.01
CA LYS A 122 -9.52 9.94 11.61
C LYS A 122 -8.24 10.47 12.26
N GLY A 123 -7.27 10.86 11.42
CA GLY A 123 -5.96 11.38 11.84
C GLY A 123 -4.88 10.32 12.01
N GLY A 124 -5.23 9.04 11.92
CA GLY A 124 -4.29 7.92 11.86
C GLY A 124 -3.53 7.86 10.53
N LEU A 125 -2.62 6.90 10.43
CA LEU A 125 -1.65 6.75 9.35
C LEU A 125 -1.71 5.33 8.76
N LEU A 126 -1.87 5.23 7.44
CA LEU A 126 -1.69 3.98 6.70
C LEU A 126 -0.31 3.97 6.05
N ILE A 127 0.49 2.94 6.33
CA ILE A 127 1.83 2.77 5.76
C ILE A 127 1.86 1.50 4.89
N ALA A 128 1.92 1.67 3.57
CA ALA A 128 2.20 0.58 2.64
C ALA A 128 3.72 0.38 2.52
N LEU A 129 4.15 -0.87 2.58
CA LEU A 129 5.53 -1.24 2.26
C LEU A 129 5.52 -1.98 0.94
N HIS A 130 6.40 -1.54 0.05
CA HIS A 130 6.59 -2.13 -1.26
C HIS A 130 8.05 -2.47 -1.53
N ASN A 131 8.28 -3.46 -2.38
CA ASN A 131 9.60 -3.76 -2.91
C ASN A 131 9.61 -3.65 -4.44
N ASN A 132 10.32 -2.65 -4.94
CA ASN A 132 10.48 -2.50 -6.38
C ASN A 132 11.49 -3.51 -6.95
N PHE A 133 11.16 -3.97 -8.15
CA PHE A 133 12.02 -4.74 -9.04
C PHE A 133 11.75 -4.29 -10.49
N ARG A 134 12.70 -4.47 -11.40
CA ARG A 134 12.59 -4.10 -12.84
C ARG A 134 12.57 -2.60 -13.19
N GLY A 135 13.08 -1.73 -12.32
CA GLY A 135 13.43 -0.35 -12.71
C GLY A 135 12.49 0.74 -12.21
N TYR A 136 11.33 0.38 -11.66
CA TYR A 136 10.42 1.33 -11.00
C TYR A 136 11.16 2.12 -9.91
N ASN A 137 11.04 3.44 -9.94
CA ASN A 137 11.76 4.38 -9.09
C ASN A 137 11.00 5.71 -8.96
N VAL A 138 11.54 6.65 -8.17
CA VAL A 138 10.88 7.92 -7.86
C VAL A 138 10.55 8.79 -9.08
N GLU A 139 11.30 8.67 -10.18
CA GLU A 139 11.07 9.42 -11.42
C GLU A 139 9.70 9.08 -12.04
N ASP A 140 9.26 7.82 -11.90
CA ASP A 140 7.96 7.35 -12.40
C ASP A 140 6.79 8.07 -11.71
N GLU A 141 6.99 8.58 -10.50
CA GLU A 141 5.96 9.22 -9.68
C GLU A 141 5.94 10.76 -9.81
N LEU A 142 6.95 11.37 -10.44
CA LEU A 142 7.06 12.84 -10.49
C LEU A 142 5.88 13.49 -11.22
N ASN A 143 5.44 12.88 -12.33
CA ASN A 143 4.31 13.39 -13.10
C ASN A 143 3.00 13.38 -12.31
N ASP A 144 2.86 12.45 -11.37
CA ASP A 144 1.68 12.28 -10.52
C ASP A 144 1.80 13.00 -9.17
N SER A 145 2.88 13.75 -8.95
CA SER A 145 3.19 14.42 -7.69
C SER A 145 3.18 15.94 -7.80
N GLU A 146 2.59 16.61 -6.80
CA GLU A 146 2.53 18.08 -6.74
C GLU A 146 3.83 18.69 -6.19
N LEU A 147 4.53 17.98 -5.30
CA LEU A 147 5.83 18.36 -4.76
C LEU A 147 6.76 17.16 -4.68
N TYR A 148 8.06 17.40 -4.75
CA TYR A 148 9.08 16.38 -4.59
C TYR A 148 10.34 16.94 -3.94
N SER A 149 11.06 16.09 -3.23
CA SER A 149 12.38 16.37 -2.66
C SER A 149 13.29 15.20 -3.02
N ILE A 150 14.08 15.38 -4.08
CA ILE A 150 15.00 14.38 -4.60
C ILE A 150 16.40 14.65 -4.05
N LYS A 151 17.06 13.59 -3.56
CA LYS A 151 18.38 13.65 -2.94
C LYS A 151 19.42 13.17 -3.95
N LYS A 152 20.43 14.00 -4.19
CA LYS A 152 21.45 13.77 -5.22
C LYS A 152 22.19 12.44 -5.03
N ASP A 153 22.45 12.07 -3.78
CA ASP A 153 23.27 10.90 -3.44
C ASP A 153 22.43 9.70 -2.97
N GLU A 154 21.09 9.81 -3.01
CA GLU A 154 20.21 8.70 -2.64
C GLU A 154 19.80 7.90 -3.86
N ASN A 155 19.66 6.59 -3.68
CA ASN A 155 19.17 5.69 -4.71
C ASN A 155 17.73 6.08 -5.12
N PRO A 156 17.43 6.34 -6.40
CA PRO A 156 16.09 6.74 -6.84
C PRO A 156 15.02 5.67 -6.59
N ARG A 157 15.42 4.41 -6.39
CA ARG A 157 14.51 3.31 -6.03
C ARG A 157 14.12 3.30 -4.56
N ASP A 158 14.83 4.04 -3.72
CA ASP A 158 14.54 4.12 -2.29
C ASP A 158 13.84 5.46 -2.06
N PHE A 159 12.51 5.43 -2.02
CA PHE A 159 11.69 6.64 -1.93
C PHE A 159 10.42 6.47 -1.12
N VAL A 160 9.86 7.60 -0.71
CA VAL A 160 8.61 7.70 0.03
C VAL A 160 7.61 8.50 -0.79
N LEU A 161 6.43 7.93 -1.05
CA LEU A 161 5.27 8.67 -1.53
C LEU A 161 4.36 8.96 -0.34
N CYS A 162 3.85 10.18 -0.24
CA CYS A 162 2.89 10.56 0.78
C CYS A 162 1.70 11.33 0.21
N THR A 163 0.54 11.24 0.86
CA THR A 163 -0.70 11.91 0.41
C THR A 163 -1.05 13.16 1.20
N ASN A 164 -0.33 13.44 2.29
CA ASN A 164 -0.60 14.55 3.17
C ASN A 164 0.54 15.60 3.12
N ALA A 165 0.18 16.86 2.89
CA ALA A 165 1.17 17.94 2.77
C ALA A 165 1.96 18.19 4.07
N ASN A 166 1.35 18.04 5.24
CA ASN A 166 2.06 18.21 6.52
C ASN A 166 3.06 17.08 6.76
N ASP A 167 2.69 15.84 6.38
CA ASP A 167 3.61 14.71 6.44
C ASP A 167 4.78 14.90 5.47
N TYR A 168 4.52 15.38 4.25
CA TYR A 168 5.56 15.77 3.31
C TYR A 168 6.53 16.79 3.92
N GLN A 169 6.04 17.87 4.53
CA GLN A 169 6.91 18.89 5.13
C GLN A 169 7.80 18.30 6.24
N LYS A 170 7.31 17.32 7.00
CA LYS A 170 8.10 16.63 8.04
C LYS A 170 9.15 15.67 7.48
N LEU A 171 8.92 15.14 6.28
CA LEU A 171 9.76 14.11 5.66
C LEU A 171 10.78 14.69 4.67
N LYS A 172 10.45 15.77 3.95
CA LYS A 172 11.22 16.29 2.82
C LYS A 172 12.69 16.62 3.16
N ASP A 173 12.96 17.09 4.38
CA ASP A 173 14.32 17.47 4.81
C ASP A 173 15.13 16.28 5.35
N GLY A 174 14.57 15.06 5.25
CA GLY A 174 15.24 13.81 5.59
C GLY A 174 16.26 13.35 4.55
N PRO A 175 16.83 12.14 4.76
CA PRO A 175 17.85 11.58 3.87
C PRO A 175 17.27 10.90 2.62
N TYR A 176 15.96 10.66 2.55
CA TYR A 176 15.35 9.89 1.47
C TYR A 176 14.68 10.77 0.41
N ASN A 177 14.49 10.20 -0.78
CA ASN A 177 13.63 10.77 -1.81
C ASN A 177 12.18 10.78 -1.33
N VAL A 178 11.48 11.90 -1.47
CA VAL A 178 10.07 12.03 -1.04
C VAL A 178 9.25 12.73 -2.10
N VAL A 179 8.08 12.20 -2.41
CA VAL A 179 7.09 12.81 -3.31
C VAL A 179 5.75 13.00 -2.61
N LEU A 180 5.03 14.06 -2.96
CA LEU A 180 3.69 14.38 -2.47
C LEU A 180 2.68 14.17 -3.60
N GLN A 181 1.86 13.13 -3.46
CA GLN A 181 0.72 12.84 -4.33
C GLN A 181 -0.57 13.14 -3.57
N ASN A 182 -1.09 14.37 -3.67
CA ASN A 182 -2.25 14.81 -2.87
C ASN A 182 -3.39 15.42 -3.69
N ARG A 183 -3.36 15.30 -5.02
CA ARG A 183 -4.42 15.76 -5.91
C ARG A 183 -4.94 14.60 -6.75
N MET A 184 -6.25 14.35 -6.68
CA MET A 184 -6.87 13.25 -7.40
C MET A 184 -6.78 13.44 -8.92
N LYS A 185 -6.39 12.36 -9.63
CA LYS A 185 -6.35 12.33 -11.10
C LYS A 185 -7.49 11.48 -11.66
N LYS A 186 -8.16 12.00 -12.69
CA LYS A 186 -9.27 11.31 -13.39
C LYS A 186 -8.85 9.98 -13.99
N ASN A 187 -7.65 9.90 -14.56
CA ASN A 187 -7.12 8.70 -15.22
C ASN A 187 -6.14 7.90 -14.35
N ASN A 188 -6.38 7.86 -13.03
CA ASN A 188 -5.52 7.13 -12.11
C ASN A 188 -5.45 5.62 -12.44
N ASN A 189 -4.42 4.97 -11.92
CA ASN A 189 -4.12 3.57 -12.18
C ASN A 189 -4.78 2.59 -11.18
N GLY A 190 -5.59 3.08 -10.24
CA GLY A 190 -6.27 2.26 -9.23
C GLY A 190 -5.38 1.76 -8.09
N SER A 191 -4.21 2.36 -7.85
CA SER A 191 -3.42 2.09 -6.64
C SER A 191 -4.11 2.58 -5.36
N LEU A 192 -3.76 1.95 -4.24
CA LEU A 192 -4.28 2.30 -2.92
C LEU A 192 -4.00 3.75 -2.53
N SER A 193 -2.91 4.35 -3.03
CA SER A 193 -2.62 5.77 -2.82
C SER A 193 -3.74 6.68 -3.34
N TRP A 194 -4.38 6.35 -4.46
CA TRP A 194 -5.50 7.12 -5.00
C TRP A 194 -6.75 7.01 -4.14
N ALA A 195 -7.08 5.81 -3.67
CA ALA A 195 -8.19 5.62 -2.72
C ALA A 195 -7.91 6.34 -1.38
N ALA A 196 -6.65 6.37 -0.92
CA ALA A 196 -6.29 7.13 0.27
C ALA A 196 -6.53 8.65 0.08
N ILE A 197 -6.21 9.20 -1.10
CA ILE A 197 -6.51 10.60 -1.43
C ILE A 197 -8.01 10.86 -1.46
N GLU A 198 -8.77 9.99 -2.14
CA GLU A 198 -10.23 10.08 -2.25
C GLU A 198 -10.93 10.08 -0.89
N HIS A 199 -10.42 9.30 0.06
CA HIS A 199 -10.97 9.20 1.41
C HIS A 199 -10.29 10.11 2.45
N GLY A 200 -9.37 10.99 2.04
CA GLY A 200 -8.67 11.92 2.94
C GLY A 200 -7.79 11.24 3.99
N ILE A 201 -7.28 10.05 3.70
CA ILE A 201 -6.43 9.25 4.58
C ILE A 201 -4.97 9.69 4.44
N ARG A 202 -4.29 9.84 5.59
CA ARG A 202 -2.83 10.00 5.60
C ARG A 202 -2.20 8.68 5.20
N TYR A 203 -1.60 8.66 4.02
CA TYR A 203 -0.99 7.47 3.44
C TYR A 203 0.49 7.71 3.15
N ILE A 204 1.30 6.70 3.46
CA ILE A 204 2.71 6.62 3.14
C ILE A 204 2.95 5.33 2.37
N ASN A 205 3.60 5.40 1.22
CA ASN A 205 4.22 4.27 0.55
C ASN A 205 5.74 4.34 0.76
N ILE A 206 6.34 3.26 1.26
CA ILE A 206 7.79 3.09 1.35
C ILE A 206 8.24 2.09 0.29
N GLU A 207 8.96 2.59 -0.70
CA GLU A 207 9.52 1.83 -1.81
C GLU A 207 11.01 1.58 -1.55
N THR A 208 11.43 0.33 -1.72
CA THR A 208 12.85 -0.08 -1.65
C THR A 208 13.12 -1.24 -2.59
N ARG A 209 14.37 -1.48 -2.94
CA ARG A 209 14.73 -2.65 -3.75
C ARG A 209 14.44 -3.98 -3.01
N LEU A 210 13.90 -4.97 -3.73
CA LEU A 210 13.79 -6.35 -3.22
C LEU A 210 15.15 -6.88 -2.71
N GLY A 211 15.16 -7.45 -1.51
CA GLY A 211 16.35 -7.95 -0.81
C GLY A 211 16.98 -6.95 0.17
N TRP A 212 16.58 -5.67 0.15
CA TRP A 212 17.22 -4.60 0.94
C TRP A 212 16.53 -4.36 2.29
N LEU A 213 16.44 -5.41 3.11
CA LEU A 213 15.72 -5.37 4.39
C LEU A 213 16.24 -4.29 5.36
N SER A 214 17.56 -4.09 5.41
CA SER A 214 18.17 -3.10 6.29
C SER A 214 17.76 -1.67 5.89
N GLN A 215 17.71 -1.38 4.58
CA GLN A 215 17.31 -0.09 4.06
C GLN A 215 15.82 0.18 4.32
N GLN A 216 14.94 -0.77 3.99
CA GLN A 216 13.50 -0.62 4.21
C GLN A 216 13.17 -0.41 5.69
N ARG A 217 13.91 -1.08 6.60
CA ARG A 217 13.78 -0.87 8.04
C ARG A 217 14.19 0.56 8.45
N LYS A 218 15.30 1.08 7.93
CA LYS A 218 15.75 2.46 8.23
C LYS A 218 14.74 3.49 7.73
N MET A 219 14.15 3.27 6.55
CA MET A 219 13.11 4.15 6.00
C MET A 219 11.84 4.11 6.84
N LEU A 220 11.37 2.92 7.22
CA LEU A 220 10.21 2.78 8.11
C LEU A 220 10.43 3.51 9.46
N GLN A 221 11.59 3.27 10.09
CA GLN A 221 11.95 3.94 11.34
C GLN A 221 12.01 5.46 11.21
N PHE A 222 12.52 5.96 10.08
CA PHE A 222 12.55 7.39 9.78
C PHE A 222 11.14 7.97 9.66
N VAL A 223 10.26 7.33 8.87
CA VAL A 223 8.87 7.75 8.70
C VAL A 223 8.17 7.79 10.06
N GLU A 224 8.24 6.71 10.83
CA GLU A 224 7.61 6.65 12.15
C GLU A 224 8.16 7.70 13.10
N LYS A 225 9.48 7.91 13.13
CA LYS A 225 10.10 8.93 13.99
C LYS A 225 9.65 10.35 13.63
N ARG A 226 9.51 10.66 12.33
CA ARG A 226 9.12 11.99 11.86
C ARG A 226 7.62 12.25 11.97
N LEU A 227 6.80 11.21 11.87
CA LEU A 227 5.34 11.35 11.80
C LEU A 227 4.62 10.98 13.10
N LYS A 228 5.34 10.49 14.12
CA LYS A 228 4.84 10.41 15.50
C LYS A 228 4.28 11.77 15.93
N LYS A 229 3.11 11.72 16.57
CA LYS A 229 2.52 12.88 17.24
C LYS A 229 3.42 13.34 18.39
#